data_AF-A0A1E4C4Q1-F1
#
_entry.id   AF-A0A1E4C4Q1-F1
#
_cell.length_a   1.000
_cell.length_b   1.000
_cell.length_c   1.000
_cell.angle_alpha   90.00
_cell.angle_beta   90.00
_cell.angle_gamma   90.00
#
_symmetry.space_group_name_H-M   'P 1'
#
loop_
_entity.id
_entity.type
_entity.pdbx_description
1 polymer ?
#
loop_
_entity_poly.entity_id
_entity_poly.type
_entity_poly.pdbx_seq_one_letter_code
_entity_poly.pdbx_strand_id
1 'polypeptide(L)'
;MLSTPLGYKLIASDLTAAIKRTADQPIVKRETEYYLATIPTIKTVDDFIKNDRVFKYAMKAFGLEDMDYAKAFMRKVLAEGIDDSKSFANKLSDRKYYEFAETFNFARYEGAATIFERARQGTVDRYLRQSLEIDAGQTNEGVRLALYFQRKAASVETPFHLMADRALLKVTQIALGIPEAAGTMDIDRQADLISKKLDVADLKEPEKLEKFLQRFTALWEIDNPSTPPLAGVTQLFESYDANISYDLLSQMQRVRKV
;
A
#
# COMPACT_ATOMS: atom_id res chain seq x y z
N MET A 1 17.85 -6.50 -6.92
CA MET A 1 16.44 -6.10 -7.15
C MET A 1 16.42 -4.63 -7.58
N LEU A 2 15.34 -4.13 -8.20
CA LEU A 2 15.24 -2.68 -8.45
C LEU A 2 15.16 -1.94 -7.12
N SER A 3 15.83 -0.79 -7.02
CA SER A 3 15.68 0.08 -5.85
C SER A 3 14.26 0.62 -5.75
N THR A 4 13.84 0.94 -4.53
CA THR A 4 12.49 1.46 -4.24
C THR A 4 12.12 2.67 -5.11
N PRO A 5 12.97 3.71 -5.26
CA PRO A 5 12.64 4.88 -6.08
C PRO A 5 12.47 4.53 -7.56
N LEU A 6 13.35 3.67 -8.09
CA LEU A 6 13.31 3.28 -9.49
C LEU A 6 12.12 2.37 -9.78
N GLY A 7 11.85 1.40 -8.91
CA GLY A 7 10.71 0.48 -9.03
C GLY A 7 9.37 1.23 -9.01
N TYR A 8 9.20 2.18 -8.09
CA TYR A 8 8.02 3.04 -8.06
C TYR A 8 7.92 3.89 -9.33
N LYS A 9 8.99 4.59 -9.72
CA LYS A 9 8.98 5.47 -10.88
C LYS A 9 8.59 4.75 -12.17
N LEU A 10 9.13 3.55 -12.41
CA LEU A 10 8.82 2.76 -13.61
C LEU A 10 7.34 2.36 -13.70
N ILE A 11 6.70 2.09 -12.57
CA ILE A 11 5.27 1.75 -12.52
C ILE A 11 4.43 3.03 -12.64
N ALA A 12 4.77 4.06 -11.88
CA ALA A 12 4.00 5.30 -11.82
C ALA A 12 4.04 6.10 -13.14
N SER A 13 5.15 6.03 -13.90
CA SER A 13 5.31 6.74 -15.17
C SER A 13 4.40 6.21 -16.28
N ASP A 14 4.06 4.92 -16.24
CA ASP A 14 3.13 4.29 -17.18
C ASP A 14 2.23 3.29 -16.45
N LEU A 15 1.39 3.85 -15.58
CA LEU A 15 0.44 3.09 -14.78
C LEU A 15 -0.52 2.29 -15.66
N THR A 16 -0.91 2.83 -16.81
CA THR A 16 -1.81 2.16 -17.76
C THR A 16 -1.18 0.87 -18.30
N ALA A 17 0.08 0.92 -18.74
CA ALA A 17 0.78 -0.30 -19.17
C ALA A 17 1.02 -1.27 -18.01
N ALA A 18 1.28 -0.78 -16.80
CA ALA A 18 1.42 -1.63 -15.61
C ALA A 18 0.12 -2.36 -15.27
N ILE A 19 -1.02 -1.66 -15.29
CA ILE A 19 -2.35 -2.25 -15.10
C ILE A 19 -2.66 -3.27 -16.21
N LYS A 20 -2.36 -2.94 -17.47
CA LYS A 20 -2.57 -3.87 -18.59
C LYS A 20 -1.78 -5.16 -18.42
N ARG A 21 -0.49 -5.07 -18.07
CA ARG A 21 0.35 -6.25 -17.79
C ARG A 21 -0.21 -7.08 -16.64
N THR A 22 -0.76 -6.43 -15.61
CA THR A 22 -1.43 -7.11 -14.49
C THR A 22 -2.69 -7.82 -14.96
N ALA A 23 -3.52 -7.16 -15.77
CA ALA A 23 -4.75 -7.71 -16.33
C ALA A 23 -4.49 -8.93 -17.24
N ASP A 24 -3.36 -8.94 -17.97
CA ASP A 24 -2.97 -10.04 -18.85
C ASP A 24 -2.42 -11.27 -18.10
N GLN A 25 -2.15 -11.17 -16.79
CA GLN A 25 -1.73 -12.33 -16.00
C GLN A 25 -2.84 -13.41 -15.98
N PRO A 26 -2.52 -14.70 -16.18
CA PRO A 26 -3.53 -15.74 -16.35
C PRO A 26 -4.57 -15.83 -15.22
N ILE A 27 -4.13 -15.72 -13.97
CA ILE A 27 -5.02 -15.79 -12.81
C ILE A 27 -5.91 -14.54 -12.76
N VAL A 28 -5.31 -13.34 -12.84
CA VAL A 28 -6.04 -12.06 -12.81
C VAL A 28 -7.10 -12.02 -13.91
N LYS A 29 -6.74 -12.37 -15.14
CA LYS A 29 -7.64 -12.44 -16.28
C LYS A 29 -8.82 -13.37 -16.02
N ARG A 30 -8.54 -14.61 -15.63
CA ARG A 30 -9.55 -15.65 -15.39
C ARG A 30 -10.51 -15.28 -14.26
N GLU A 31 -10.00 -14.68 -13.18
CA GLU A 31 -10.86 -14.22 -12.08
C GLU A 31 -11.72 -13.01 -12.49
N THR A 32 -11.15 -12.09 -13.27
CA THR A 32 -11.85 -10.91 -13.78
C THR A 32 -12.97 -11.27 -14.75
N GLU A 33 -12.71 -12.17 -15.70
CA GLU A 33 -13.72 -12.68 -16.63
C GLU A 33 -14.86 -13.38 -15.90
N TYR A 34 -14.54 -14.22 -14.90
CA TYR A 34 -15.55 -14.88 -14.09
C TYR A 34 -16.38 -13.87 -13.29
N TYR A 35 -15.74 -12.88 -12.68
CA TYR A 35 -16.42 -11.82 -11.94
C TYR A 35 -17.39 -11.07 -12.84
N LEU A 36 -16.95 -10.56 -14.00
CA LEU A 36 -17.77 -9.78 -14.92
C LEU A 36 -18.96 -10.56 -15.49
N ALA A 37 -18.78 -11.86 -15.74
CA ALA A 37 -19.85 -12.73 -16.21
C ALA A 37 -20.88 -13.05 -15.10
N THR A 38 -20.44 -13.14 -13.84
CA THR A 38 -21.26 -13.65 -12.74
C THR A 38 -21.90 -12.54 -11.92
N ILE A 39 -21.21 -11.41 -11.68
CA ILE A 39 -21.73 -10.35 -10.82
C ILE A 39 -23.14 -9.86 -11.23
N PRO A 40 -23.50 -9.68 -12.53
CA PRO A 40 -24.82 -9.16 -12.90
C PRO A 40 -25.96 -10.13 -12.58
N THR A 41 -25.67 -11.42 -12.38
CA THR A 41 -26.67 -12.45 -12.06
C THR A 41 -27.00 -12.51 -10.57
N ILE A 42 -26.13 -11.96 -9.72
CA ILE A 42 -26.30 -11.93 -8.26
C ILE A 42 -27.31 -10.85 -7.88
N LYS A 43 -28.37 -11.23 -7.15
CA LYS A 43 -29.49 -10.33 -6.82
C LYS A 43 -29.63 -10.03 -5.33
N THR A 44 -29.01 -10.82 -4.46
CA THR A 44 -29.13 -10.66 -3.01
C THR A 44 -27.76 -10.70 -2.33
N VAL A 45 -27.72 -10.19 -1.10
CA VAL A 45 -26.55 -10.31 -0.22
C VAL A 45 -26.18 -11.78 -0.01
N ASP A 46 -27.18 -12.64 0.11
CA ASP A 46 -27.01 -14.08 0.32
C ASP A 46 -26.33 -14.74 -0.89
N ASP A 47 -26.81 -14.45 -2.09
CA ASP A 47 -26.21 -14.94 -3.34
C ASP A 47 -24.77 -14.44 -3.49
N PHE A 48 -24.52 -13.17 -3.14
CA PHE A 48 -23.21 -12.56 -3.23
C PHE A 48 -22.19 -13.25 -2.31
N ILE A 49 -22.54 -13.45 -1.03
CA ILE A 49 -21.66 -14.05 -0.03
C ILE A 49 -21.49 -15.56 -0.24
N LYS A 50 -22.50 -16.23 -0.79
CA LYS A 50 -22.45 -17.67 -1.11
C LYS A 50 -21.56 -17.97 -2.31
N ASN A 51 -21.41 -17.03 -3.24
CA ASN A 51 -20.46 -17.16 -4.33
C ASN A 51 -19.05 -16.75 -3.87
N ASP A 52 -18.30 -17.72 -3.34
CA ASP A 52 -16.96 -17.49 -2.79
C ASP A 52 -16.01 -16.79 -3.76
N ARG A 53 -16.10 -17.14 -5.05
CA ARG A 53 -15.20 -16.60 -6.06
C ARG A 53 -15.47 -15.12 -6.34
N VAL A 54 -16.74 -14.75 -6.50
CA VAL A 54 -17.14 -13.34 -6.63
C VAL A 54 -16.85 -12.56 -5.34
N PHE A 55 -17.21 -13.14 -4.19
CA PHE A 55 -17.02 -12.49 -2.89
C PHE A 55 -15.55 -12.21 -2.62
N LYS A 56 -14.66 -13.19 -2.78
CA LYS A 56 -13.20 -13.03 -2.59
C LYS A 56 -12.61 -12.03 -3.58
N TYR A 57 -13.05 -12.06 -4.85
CA TYR A 57 -12.61 -11.09 -5.85
C TYR A 57 -12.94 -9.66 -5.41
N ALA A 58 -14.19 -9.42 -4.99
CA ALA A 58 -14.61 -8.12 -4.48
C ALA A 58 -13.85 -7.76 -3.20
N MET A 59 -13.73 -8.66 -2.22
CA MET A 59 -12.99 -8.39 -0.98
C MET A 59 -11.55 -7.98 -1.26
N LYS A 60 -10.88 -8.68 -2.18
CA LYS A 60 -9.54 -8.31 -2.64
C LYS A 60 -9.51 -6.94 -3.29
N ALA A 61 -10.45 -6.64 -4.20
CA ALA A 61 -10.52 -5.32 -4.86
C ALA A 61 -10.59 -4.16 -3.87
N PHE A 62 -11.23 -4.36 -2.73
CA PHE A 62 -11.36 -3.35 -1.68
C PHE A 62 -10.26 -3.43 -0.60
N GLY A 63 -9.24 -4.28 -0.76
CA GLY A 63 -8.16 -4.43 0.22
C GLY A 63 -8.63 -5.07 1.54
N LEU A 64 -9.61 -5.96 1.45
CA LEU A 64 -10.20 -6.73 2.55
C LEU A 64 -9.92 -8.24 2.40
N GLU A 65 -8.92 -8.63 1.61
CA GLU A 65 -8.55 -10.05 1.36
C GLU A 65 -8.32 -10.82 2.65
N ASP A 66 -7.64 -10.23 3.64
CA ASP A 66 -7.38 -10.84 4.95
C ASP A 66 -8.64 -11.08 5.78
N MET A 67 -9.78 -10.48 5.41
CA MET A 67 -11.06 -10.57 6.11
C MET A 67 -12.11 -11.35 5.29
N ASP A 68 -11.69 -12.05 4.22
CA ASP A 68 -12.59 -12.81 3.36
C ASP A 68 -13.28 -14.01 4.06
N TYR A 69 -12.77 -14.42 5.23
CA TYR A 69 -13.40 -15.42 6.10
C TYR A 69 -14.59 -14.85 6.88
N ALA A 70 -14.66 -13.54 7.09
CA ALA A 70 -15.62 -12.86 7.97
C ALA A 70 -17.00 -12.65 7.30
N LYS A 71 -17.56 -13.71 6.68
CA LYS A 71 -18.79 -13.64 5.89
C LYS A 71 -20.00 -13.10 6.67
N ALA A 72 -20.15 -13.46 7.94
CA ALA A 72 -21.25 -12.95 8.76
C ALA A 72 -21.13 -11.45 9.04
N PHE A 73 -19.90 -10.96 9.23
CA PHE A 73 -19.61 -9.54 9.37
C PHE A 73 -19.97 -8.79 8.09
N MET A 74 -19.50 -9.29 6.93
CA MET A 74 -19.80 -8.67 5.63
C MET A 74 -21.28 -8.75 5.24
N ARG A 75 -22.00 -9.80 5.67
CA ARG A 75 -23.46 -9.88 5.55
C ARG A 75 -24.12 -8.69 6.24
N LYS A 76 -23.72 -8.37 7.46
CA LYS A 76 -24.26 -7.24 8.21
C LYS A 76 -23.93 -5.90 7.53
N VAL A 77 -22.69 -5.73 7.09
CA VAL A 77 -22.24 -4.55 6.32
C VAL A 77 -23.11 -4.31 5.09
N LEU A 78 -23.36 -5.35 4.29
CA LEU A 78 -24.14 -5.24 3.05
C LEU A 78 -25.65 -5.13 3.29
N ALA A 79 -26.18 -5.83 4.30
CA ALA A 79 -27.61 -5.84 4.60
C ALA A 79 -28.10 -4.52 5.19
N GLU A 80 -27.30 -3.87 6.03
CA GLU A 80 -27.66 -2.54 6.58
C GLU A 80 -27.36 -1.39 5.59
N GLY A 81 -26.46 -1.61 4.62
CA GLY A 81 -26.10 -0.59 3.62
C GLY A 81 -25.40 0.62 4.24
N ILE A 82 -25.53 1.79 3.59
CA ILE A 82 -24.89 3.05 4.01
C ILE A 82 -25.88 4.21 4.23
N ASP A 83 -27.15 4.00 3.88
CA ASP A 83 -28.15 5.07 3.80
C ASP A 83 -28.55 5.59 5.19
N ASP A 84 -28.69 4.70 6.17
CA ASP A 84 -28.89 5.11 7.56
C ASP A 84 -27.53 5.50 8.16
N SER A 85 -27.44 6.72 8.69
CA SER A 85 -26.31 7.20 9.51
C SER A 85 -25.88 6.23 10.63
N LYS A 86 -26.79 5.39 11.12
CA LYS A 86 -26.57 4.39 12.18
C LYS A 86 -26.26 3.00 11.64
N SER A 87 -26.21 2.80 10.32
CA SER A 87 -25.84 1.53 9.71
C SER A 87 -24.47 1.05 10.20
N PHE A 88 -24.29 -0.25 10.21
CA PHE A 88 -23.08 -0.88 10.69
C PHE A 88 -21.84 -0.35 9.95
N ALA A 89 -21.91 -0.21 8.62
CA ALA A 89 -20.81 0.31 7.81
C ALA A 89 -20.40 1.75 8.21
N ASN A 90 -21.36 2.62 8.53
CA ASN A 90 -21.11 4.00 8.96
C ASN A 90 -20.45 4.12 10.34
N LYS A 91 -20.54 3.07 11.16
CA LYS A 91 -19.95 3.03 12.51
C LYS A 91 -18.55 2.45 12.56
N LEU A 92 -18.08 1.84 11.47
CA LEU A 92 -16.76 1.23 11.41
C LEU A 92 -15.68 2.28 11.19
N SER A 93 -14.56 2.16 11.91
CA SER A 93 -13.41 3.05 11.74
C SER A 93 -12.72 2.84 10.39
N ASP A 94 -12.68 1.60 9.90
CA ASP A 94 -12.11 1.28 8.60
C ASP A 94 -13.11 1.59 7.47
N ARG A 95 -12.84 2.66 6.74
CA ARG A 95 -13.69 3.16 5.64
C ARG A 95 -13.82 2.18 4.47
N LYS A 96 -12.95 1.17 4.37
CA LYS A 96 -13.03 0.15 3.30
C LYS A 96 -14.37 -0.59 3.33
N TYR A 97 -14.95 -0.82 4.51
CA TYR A 97 -16.26 -1.45 4.65
C TYR A 97 -17.41 -0.56 4.17
N TYR A 98 -17.31 0.76 4.42
CA TYR A 98 -18.24 1.74 3.85
C TYR A 98 -18.14 1.74 2.31
N GLU A 99 -16.93 1.85 1.74
CA GLU A 99 -16.72 1.84 0.28
C GLU A 99 -17.26 0.55 -0.36
N PHE A 100 -17.11 -0.59 0.33
CA PHE A 100 -17.64 -1.87 -0.10
C PHE A 100 -19.18 -1.88 -0.09
N ALA A 101 -19.80 -1.45 1.01
CA ALA A 101 -21.25 -1.38 1.14
C ALA A 101 -21.87 -0.38 0.15
N GLU A 102 -21.21 0.75 -0.10
CA GLU A 102 -21.63 1.75 -1.07
C GLU A 102 -21.63 1.18 -2.49
N THR A 103 -20.58 0.42 -2.84
CA THR A 103 -20.43 -0.17 -4.17
C THR A 103 -21.50 -1.23 -4.41
N PHE A 104 -21.71 -2.11 -3.43
CA PHE A 104 -22.68 -3.21 -3.45
C PHE A 104 -23.89 -2.92 -2.57
N ASN A 105 -24.52 -1.75 -2.72
CA ASN A 105 -25.62 -1.31 -1.86
C ASN A 105 -26.95 -2.03 -2.18
N PHE A 106 -27.03 -3.32 -1.83
CA PHE A 106 -28.24 -4.14 -1.95
C PHE A 106 -29.39 -3.60 -1.09
N ALA A 107 -29.09 -2.94 0.03
CA ALA A 107 -30.11 -2.35 0.89
C ALA A 107 -30.92 -1.25 0.19
N ARG A 108 -30.26 -0.43 -0.66
CA ARG A 108 -30.93 0.61 -1.45
C ARG A 108 -31.46 0.11 -2.79
N TYR A 109 -30.68 -0.70 -3.49
CA TYR A 109 -30.91 -1.01 -4.91
C TYR A 109 -31.31 -2.46 -5.18
N GLU A 110 -31.41 -3.28 -4.13
CA GLU A 110 -31.73 -4.71 -4.23
C GLU A 110 -30.87 -5.40 -5.31
N GLY A 111 -31.47 -6.21 -6.18
CA GLY A 111 -30.78 -6.92 -7.24
C GLY A 111 -30.24 -6.05 -8.39
N ALA A 112 -30.51 -4.73 -8.39
CA ALA A 112 -29.89 -3.80 -9.32
C ALA A 112 -28.52 -3.30 -8.83
N ALA A 113 -28.16 -3.51 -7.55
CA ALA A 113 -26.87 -3.08 -7.01
C ALA A 113 -25.66 -3.60 -7.81
N THR A 114 -25.79 -4.80 -8.38
CA THR A 114 -24.70 -5.52 -9.07
C THR A 114 -24.59 -5.22 -10.57
N ILE A 115 -25.57 -4.53 -11.16
CA ILE A 115 -25.53 -4.16 -12.58
C ILE A 115 -24.91 -2.78 -12.81
N PHE A 116 -24.74 -1.98 -11.76
CA PHE A 116 -24.08 -0.67 -11.87
C PHE A 116 -22.61 -0.82 -12.26
N GLU A 117 -22.12 0.12 -13.06
CA GLU A 117 -20.71 0.13 -13.49
C GLU A 117 -19.73 0.18 -12.31
N ARG A 118 -20.08 0.88 -11.21
CA ARG A 118 -19.25 0.87 -9.99
C ARG A 118 -19.05 -0.53 -9.41
N ALA A 119 -20.07 -1.38 -9.46
CA ALA A 119 -20.03 -2.75 -8.96
C ALA A 119 -19.37 -3.69 -9.98
N ARG A 120 -19.51 -3.40 -11.28
CA ARG A 120 -18.88 -4.14 -12.37
C ARG A 120 -17.46 -3.63 -12.62
N GLN A 121 -17.29 -2.75 -13.61
CA GLN A 121 -15.99 -2.26 -14.04
C GLN A 121 -15.22 -1.55 -12.91
N GLY A 122 -15.89 -0.79 -12.05
CA GLY A 122 -15.25 -0.12 -10.92
C GLY A 122 -14.58 -1.09 -9.93
N THR A 123 -15.18 -2.27 -9.70
CA THR A 123 -14.55 -3.32 -8.89
C THR A 123 -13.39 -3.97 -9.62
N VAL A 124 -13.49 -4.17 -10.94
CA VAL A 124 -12.38 -4.69 -11.76
C VAL A 124 -11.19 -3.75 -11.72
N ASP A 125 -11.40 -2.45 -11.91
CA ASP A 125 -10.33 -1.45 -11.89
C ASP A 125 -9.61 -1.44 -10.53
N ARG A 126 -10.39 -1.53 -9.44
CA ARG A 126 -9.86 -1.67 -8.07
C ARG A 126 -9.09 -2.96 -7.89
N TYR A 127 -9.60 -4.09 -8.38
CA TYR A 127 -8.94 -5.40 -8.32
C TYR A 127 -7.59 -5.40 -9.06
N LEU A 128 -7.56 -4.87 -10.27
CA LEU A 128 -6.33 -4.77 -11.07
C LEU A 128 -5.30 -3.90 -10.38
N ARG A 129 -5.74 -2.74 -9.88
CA ARG A 129 -4.86 -1.82 -9.15
C ARG A 129 -4.33 -2.43 -7.85
N GLN A 130 -5.17 -3.12 -7.09
CA GLN A 130 -4.76 -3.82 -5.87
C GLN A 130 -3.80 -4.97 -6.19
N SER A 131 -4.05 -5.74 -7.25
CA SER A 131 -3.18 -6.85 -7.64
C SER A 131 -1.79 -6.34 -8.06
N LEU A 132 -1.74 -5.25 -8.83
CA LEU A 132 -0.47 -4.57 -9.17
C LEU A 132 0.31 -4.15 -7.91
N GLU A 133 -0.39 -3.55 -6.93
CA GLU A 133 0.23 -3.12 -5.67
C GLU A 133 0.75 -4.31 -4.85
N ILE A 134 -0.02 -5.39 -4.76
CA ILE A 134 0.38 -6.62 -4.06
C ILE A 134 1.60 -7.25 -4.73
N ASP A 135 1.58 -7.41 -6.06
CA ASP A 135 2.67 -7.99 -6.83
C ASP A 135 3.96 -7.17 -6.70
N ALA A 136 3.84 -5.84 -6.75
CA ALA A 136 4.97 -4.96 -6.51
C ALA A 136 5.54 -5.13 -5.09
N GLY A 137 4.67 -5.29 -4.09
CA GLY A 137 5.04 -5.50 -2.69
C GLY A 137 5.76 -6.81 -2.41
N GLN A 138 5.49 -7.87 -3.20
CA GLN A 138 6.23 -9.13 -3.09
C GLN A 138 7.72 -8.96 -3.42
N THR A 139 8.05 -7.96 -4.24
CA THR A 139 9.44 -7.63 -4.58
C THR A 139 9.99 -6.51 -3.70
N ASN A 140 9.19 -5.47 -3.46
CA ASN A 140 9.59 -4.30 -2.69
C ASN A 140 8.39 -3.65 -1.99
N GLU A 141 8.35 -3.78 -0.67
CA GLU A 141 7.29 -3.23 0.19
C GLU A 141 7.15 -1.70 0.06
N GLY A 142 8.26 -0.98 -0.08
CA GLY A 142 8.24 0.47 -0.28
C GLY A 142 7.55 0.87 -1.59
N VAL A 143 7.73 0.09 -2.65
CA VAL A 143 7.02 0.32 -3.92
C VAL A 143 5.52 0.13 -3.74
N ARG A 144 5.08 -0.93 -3.03
CA ARG A 144 3.64 -1.13 -2.72
C ARG A 144 3.07 0.05 -1.95
N LEU A 145 3.74 0.46 -0.88
CA LEU A 145 3.30 1.58 -0.03
C LEU A 145 3.20 2.88 -0.84
N ALA A 146 4.17 3.16 -1.72
CA ALA A 146 4.13 4.33 -2.59
C ALA A 146 2.96 4.31 -3.58
N LEU A 147 2.72 3.16 -4.23
CA LEU A 147 1.60 3.00 -5.18
C LEU A 147 0.23 3.09 -4.50
N TYR A 148 0.12 2.51 -3.29
CA TYR A 148 -1.08 2.60 -2.46
C TYR A 148 -1.35 4.05 -2.05
N PHE A 149 -0.33 4.76 -1.58
CA PHE A 149 -0.44 6.17 -1.21
C PHE A 149 -0.83 7.01 -2.42
N GLN A 150 -0.19 6.83 -3.57
CA GLN A 150 -0.53 7.52 -4.81
C GLN A 150 -2.01 7.33 -5.19
N ARG A 151 -2.54 6.10 -5.03
CA ARG A 151 -3.95 5.79 -5.32
C ARG A 151 -4.91 6.53 -4.39
N LYS A 152 -4.59 6.58 -3.09
CA LYS A 152 -5.49 7.10 -2.06
C LYS A 152 -5.31 8.61 -1.82
N ALA A 153 -4.21 9.21 -2.28
CA ALA A 153 -3.87 10.62 -2.06
C ALA A 153 -5.02 11.60 -2.39
N ALA A 154 -5.73 11.38 -3.51
CA ALA A 154 -6.84 12.25 -3.92
C ALA A 154 -8.04 12.24 -2.94
N SER A 155 -8.19 11.21 -2.11
CA SER A 155 -9.25 11.08 -1.10
C SER A 155 -8.86 11.63 0.28
N VAL A 156 -7.61 12.08 0.43
CA VAL A 156 -7.11 12.66 1.67
C VAL A 156 -7.54 14.12 1.72
N GLU A 157 -8.37 14.47 2.69
CA GLU A 157 -8.87 15.84 2.92
C GLU A 157 -8.25 16.47 4.16
N THR A 158 -7.86 15.65 5.14
CA THR A 158 -7.34 16.11 6.42
C THR A 158 -6.17 15.22 6.88
N PRO A 159 -5.30 15.71 7.78
CA PRO A 159 -4.27 14.89 8.40
C PRO A 159 -4.84 13.65 9.09
N PHE A 160 -6.07 13.73 9.61
CA PHE A 160 -6.75 12.60 10.23
C PHE A 160 -7.01 11.46 9.23
N HIS A 161 -7.25 11.74 7.95
CA HIS A 161 -7.38 10.69 6.93
C HIS A 161 -6.06 9.94 6.72
N LEU A 162 -4.91 10.63 6.81
CA LEU A 162 -3.60 9.98 6.74
C LEU A 162 -3.37 9.07 7.95
N MET A 163 -3.78 9.50 9.14
CA MET A 163 -3.60 8.74 10.38
C MET A 163 -4.60 7.57 10.52
N ALA A 164 -5.77 7.66 9.90
CA ALA A 164 -6.81 6.63 9.94
C ALA A 164 -6.43 5.37 9.13
N ASP A 165 -5.50 5.49 8.18
CA ASP A 165 -5.00 4.37 7.39
C ASP A 165 -3.53 4.09 7.72
N ARG A 166 -3.25 2.87 8.18
CA ARG A 166 -1.91 2.47 8.61
C ARG A 166 -0.84 2.61 7.52
N ALA A 167 -1.18 2.33 6.27
CA ALA A 167 -0.25 2.45 5.16
C ALA A 167 0.00 3.92 4.81
N LEU A 168 -1.04 4.76 4.82
CA LEU A 168 -0.88 6.21 4.63
C LEU A 168 -0.05 6.83 5.74
N LEU A 169 -0.37 6.52 7.00
CA LEU A 169 0.37 7.01 8.16
C LEU A 169 1.85 6.64 8.08
N LYS A 170 2.17 5.39 7.75
CA LYS A 170 3.55 4.91 7.65
C LYS A 170 4.33 5.68 6.59
N VAL A 171 3.74 5.87 5.40
CA VAL A 171 4.36 6.65 4.32
C VAL A 171 4.56 8.11 4.74
N THR A 172 3.54 8.72 5.35
CA THR A 172 3.61 10.10 5.84
C THR A 172 4.69 10.28 6.90
N GLN A 173 4.78 9.38 7.87
CA GLN A 173 5.80 9.41 8.92
C GLN A 173 7.21 9.37 8.33
N ILE A 174 7.47 8.42 7.44
CA ILE A 174 8.77 8.26 6.80
C ILE A 174 9.10 9.49 5.94
N ALA A 175 8.17 9.91 5.06
CA ALA A 175 8.38 11.05 4.17
C ALA A 175 8.67 12.36 4.93
N LEU A 176 8.04 12.55 6.09
CA LEU A 176 8.17 13.77 6.90
C LEU A 176 9.26 13.68 7.98
N GLY A 177 9.88 12.51 8.16
CA GLY A 177 10.85 12.25 9.22
C GLY A 177 10.23 12.30 10.62
N ILE A 178 8.97 11.86 10.75
CA ILE A 178 8.26 11.74 12.02
C ILE A 178 8.48 10.31 12.54
N PRO A 179 9.05 10.12 13.75
CA PRO A 179 9.30 8.79 14.29
C PRO A 179 8.00 8.07 14.64
N GLU A 180 7.98 6.74 14.55
CA GLU A 180 6.80 5.91 14.89
C GLU A 180 6.34 6.13 16.34
N ALA A 181 7.27 6.43 17.25
CA ALA A 181 6.98 6.77 18.65
C ALA A 181 6.04 7.96 18.81
N ALA A 182 5.97 8.88 17.82
CA ALA A 182 5.00 9.97 17.82
C ALA A 182 3.55 9.47 17.79
N GLY A 183 3.31 8.23 17.34
CA GLY A 183 2.00 7.57 17.37
C GLY A 183 1.42 7.37 18.77
N THR A 184 2.23 7.47 19.82
CA THR A 184 1.79 7.40 21.23
C THR A 184 1.24 8.71 21.76
N MET A 185 1.44 9.81 21.03
CA MET A 185 0.96 11.13 21.43
C MET A 185 -0.53 11.28 21.15
N ASP A 186 -1.13 12.31 21.75
CA ASP A 186 -2.49 12.72 21.42
C ASP A 186 -2.68 12.94 19.91
N ILE A 187 -3.81 12.48 19.38
CA ILE A 187 -4.10 12.48 17.93
C ILE A 187 -4.10 13.91 17.35
N ASP A 188 -4.53 14.91 18.11
CA ASP A 188 -4.56 16.30 17.66
C ASP A 188 -3.12 16.85 17.53
N ARG A 189 -2.24 16.45 18.45
CA ARG A 189 -0.81 16.82 18.36
C ARG A 189 -0.12 16.14 17.18
N GLN A 190 -0.50 14.91 16.86
CA GLN A 190 0.02 14.22 15.68
C GLN A 190 -0.44 14.94 14.40
N ALA A 191 -1.73 15.31 14.32
CA ALA A 191 -2.27 16.09 13.21
C ALA A 191 -1.53 17.43 13.04
N ASP A 192 -1.25 18.13 14.13
CA ASP A 192 -0.48 19.39 14.11
C ASP A 192 0.95 19.20 13.57
N LEU A 193 1.64 18.13 13.96
CA LEU A 193 2.99 17.82 13.47
C LEU A 193 3.00 17.55 11.96
N ILE A 194 1.99 16.83 11.47
CA ILE A 194 1.82 16.56 10.03
C ILE A 194 1.52 17.89 9.31
N SER A 195 0.55 18.66 9.80
CA SER A 195 0.10 19.92 9.17
C SER A 195 1.20 20.97 9.08
N LYS A 196 2.13 21.00 10.04
CA LYS A 196 3.31 21.90 10.00
C LYS A 196 4.31 21.56 8.89
N LYS A 197 4.28 20.34 8.36
CA LYS A 197 5.26 19.83 7.40
C LYS A 197 4.65 19.46 6.04
N LEU A 198 3.34 19.33 5.97
CA LEU A 198 2.59 18.90 4.80
C LEU A 198 1.25 19.63 4.75
N ASP A 199 1.02 20.37 3.66
CA ASP A 199 -0.33 20.75 3.28
C ASP A 199 -0.99 19.55 2.58
N VAL A 200 -2.15 19.11 3.08
CA VAL A 200 -2.86 17.97 2.52
C VAL A 200 -3.38 18.28 1.11
N ALA A 201 -3.64 19.56 0.80
CA ALA A 201 -4.04 19.98 -0.54
C ALA A 201 -2.95 19.67 -1.58
N ASP A 202 -1.67 19.73 -1.19
CA ASP A 202 -0.54 19.41 -2.07
C ASP A 202 -0.55 17.96 -2.55
N LEU A 203 -1.15 17.04 -1.78
CA LEU A 203 -1.25 15.63 -2.19
C LEU A 203 -2.18 15.41 -3.39
N LYS A 204 -3.03 16.38 -3.71
CA LYS A 204 -3.92 16.34 -4.88
C LYS A 204 -3.24 16.87 -6.13
N GLU A 205 -2.13 17.58 -6.00
CA GLU A 205 -1.35 18.09 -7.12
C GLU A 205 -0.36 17.00 -7.60
N PRO A 206 -0.46 16.53 -8.86
CA PRO A 206 0.34 15.40 -9.35
C PRO A 206 1.86 15.58 -9.15
N GLU A 207 2.39 16.77 -9.43
CA GLU A 207 3.82 17.05 -9.29
C GLU A 207 4.29 17.09 -7.83
N LYS A 208 3.48 17.66 -6.93
CA LYS A 208 3.82 17.72 -5.50
C LYS A 208 3.70 16.34 -4.85
N LEU A 209 2.67 15.58 -5.20
CA LEU A 209 2.53 14.18 -4.82
C LEU A 209 3.73 13.35 -5.29
N GLU A 210 4.18 13.54 -6.53
CA GLU A 210 5.34 12.84 -7.05
C GLU A 210 6.60 13.17 -6.23
N LYS A 211 6.87 14.46 -5.96
CA LYS A 211 8.02 14.86 -5.12
C LYS A 211 7.94 14.28 -3.71
N PHE A 212 6.74 14.24 -3.12
CA PHE A 212 6.51 13.64 -1.82
C PHE A 212 6.85 12.13 -1.82
N LEU A 213 6.41 11.40 -2.84
CA LEU A 213 6.67 9.97 -2.99
C LEU A 213 8.12 9.67 -3.39
N GLN A 214 8.79 10.54 -4.15
CA GLN A 214 10.23 10.44 -4.41
C GLN A 214 11.02 10.55 -3.10
N ARG A 215 10.66 11.49 -2.22
CA ARG A 215 11.28 11.61 -0.90
C ARG A 215 11.02 10.36 -0.05
N PHE A 216 9.78 9.90 0.01
CA PHE A 216 9.42 8.67 0.73
C PHE A 216 10.25 7.48 0.24
N THR A 217 10.25 7.20 -1.06
CA THR A 217 10.92 6.02 -1.63
C THR A 217 12.44 6.07 -1.44
N ALA A 218 13.05 7.26 -1.45
CA ALA A 218 14.46 7.43 -1.16
C ALA A 218 14.78 7.14 0.32
N LEU A 219 13.98 7.67 1.25
CA LEU A 219 14.16 7.41 2.68
C LEU A 219 13.89 5.94 3.03
N TRP A 220 12.87 5.34 2.42
CA TRP A 220 12.57 3.91 2.57
C TRP A 220 13.76 3.03 2.15
N GLU A 221 14.37 3.32 1.00
CA GLU A 221 15.51 2.54 0.46
C GLU A 221 16.74 2.60 1.39
N ILE A 222 16.97 3.73 2.08
CA ILE A 222 18.07 3.87 3.04
C ILE A 222 17.88 2.88 4.20
N ASP A 223 16.66 2.82 4.76
CA ASP A 223 16.35 1.99 5.91
C ASP A 223 16.06 0.52 5.53
N ASN A 224 15.70 0.27 4.26
CA ASN A 224 15.30 -1.03 3.72
C ASN A 224 15.98 -1.27 2.35
N PRO A 225 17.30 -1.48 2.33
CA PRO A 225 18.06 -1.55 1.08
C PRO A 225 17.64 -2.74 0.22
N SER A 226 17.28 -2.48 -1.04
CA SER A 226 16.86 -3.50 -2.02
C SER A 226 18.01 -4.39 -2.50
N THR A 227 19.25 -3.97 -2.23
CA THR A 227 20.46 -4.76 -2.43
C THR A 227 21.29 -4.65 -1.15
N PRO A 228 21.68 -5.76 -0.52
CA PRO A 228 22.55 -5.72 0.64
C PRO A 228 23.83 -4.94 0.30
N PRO A 229 24.31 -4.05 1.18
CA PRO A 229 25.60 -3.42 0.96
C PRO A 229 26.65 -4.52 0.80
N LEU A 230 27.47 -4.42 -0.25
CA LEU A 230 28.63 -5.31 -0.42
C LEU A 230 29.50 -5.15 0.82
N ALA A 231 29.61 -6.20 1.63
CA ALA A 231 30.37 -6.23 2.88
C ALA A 231 31.87 -5.91 2.72
N GLY A 232 32.36 -5.68 1.49
CA GLY A 232 33.77 -5.42 1.20
C GLY A 232 34.18 -3.96 1.13
N VAL A 233 33.27 -2.98 1.10
CA VAL A 233 33.67 -1.57 0.98
C VAL A 233 33.95 -0.95 2.36
N THR A 234 33.20 -1.33 3.39
CA THR A 234 33.49 -0.92 4.79
C THR A 234 34.81 -1.50 5.30
N GLN A 235 35.18 -2.71 4.87
CA GLN A 235 36.49 -3.30 5.19
C GLN A 235 37.66 -2.60 4.47
N LEU A 236 37.42 -1.98 3.31
CA LEU A 236 38.45 -1.22 2.61
C LEU A 236 38.76 0.10 3.33
N PHE A 237 37.76 0.71 3.97
CA PHE A 237 37.92 1.93 4.76
C PHE A 237 38.33 1.67 6.23
N GLU A 238 38.10 0.47 6.78
CA GLU A 238 38.65 0.07 8.09
C GLU A 238 40.15 -0.32 8.04
N SER A 239 40.73 -0.51 6.86
CA SER A 239 42.14 -0.90 6.72
C SER A 239 43.15 0.24 6.92
N TYR A 240 42.71 1.43 7.34
CA TYR A 240 43.57 2.59 7.61
C TYR A 240 43.61 2.96 9.10
N ASP A 241 43.55 1.99 10.01
CA ASP A 241 44.13 2.17 11.34
C ASP A 241 44.66 0.85 11.93
N ALA A 242 45.97 0.85 12.19
CA ALA A 242 46.71 -0.01 13.11
C ALA A 242 46.75 -1.54 12.87
N ASN A 243 47.72 -1.97 12.04
CA ASN A 243 48.68 -3.00 12.47
C ASN A 243 49.88 -3.05 11.50
N ILE A 244 50.74 -2.03 11.57
CA ILE A 244 52.16 -2.23 11.25
C ILE A 244 52.70 -3.10 12.39
N SER A 245 52.76 -4.40 12.14
CA SER A 245 53.21 -5.42 13.08
C SER A 245 54.54 -5.00 13.73
N TYR A 246 54.54 -4.87 15.05
CA TYR A 246 55.77 -4.75 15.85
C TYR A 246 56.76 -5.91 15.59
N ASP A 247 56.30 -7.00 14.97
CA ASP A 247 57.12 -8.13 14.52
C ASP A 247 58.05 -7.82 13.34
N LEU A 248 57.78 -6.80 12.51
CA LEU A 248 58.69 -6.44 11.41
C LEU A 248 59.92 -5.66 11.93
N LEU A 249 59.73 -4.84 12.97
CA LEU A 249 60.81 -4.09 13.62
C LEU A 249 61.71 -4.99 14.47
N SER A 250 61.17 -6.08 15.04
CA SER A 250 61.96 -7.05 15.82
C SER A 250 62.79 -7.99 14.92
N GLN A 251 62.33 -8.27 13.69
CA GLN A 251 63.09 -9.05 12.70
C GLN A 251 64.27 -8.28 12.07
N MET A 252 64.18 -6.95 11.93
CA MET A 252 65.31 -6.16 11.41
C MET A 252 66.46 -5.94 12.40
N GLN A 253 66.24 -6.13 13.71
CA GLN A 253 67.30 -6.04 14.71
C GLN A 253 68.19 -7.29 14.81
N ARG A 254 67.81 -8.41 14.17
CA ARG A 254 68.62 -9.64 14.13
C ARG A 254 69.58 -9.74 12.94
N VAL A 255 69.54 -8.80 11.99
CA VAL A 255 70.42 -8.81 10.80
C VAL A 255 71.71 -7.99 11.01
N ARG A 256 71.98 -7.52 12.23
CA ARG A 256 73.20 -6.74 12.54
C ARG A 256 74.00 -7.32 13.69
N LYS A 257 74.32 -8.61 13.63
CA LYS A 257 75.44 -9.25 14.35
C LYS A 257 75.86 -10.54 13.64
N VAL A 258 76.61 -10.38 12.55
CA VAL A 258 77.80 -11.16 12.18
C VAL A 258 78.76 -10.19 11.50
#